data_AF-A0A485BAP9-F1
#
_entry.id   AF-A0A485BAP9-F1
#
_cell.length_a   1.000
_cell.length_b   1.000
_cell.length_c   1.000
_cell.angle_alpha   90.00
_cell.angle_beta   90.00
_cell.angle_gamma   90.00
#
_symmetry.space_group_name_H-M   'P 1'
#
loop_
_entity.id
_entity.type
_entity.pdbx_description
1 polymer ?
#
loop_
_entity_poly.entity_id
_entity_poly.type
_entity_poly.pdbx_seq_one_letter_code
_entity_poly.pdbx_strand_id
1 'polypeptide(L)'
;MAETSPIAKVGTFFAGAGFSLVFPALGVVAVKAVPQQNQGSALATYTVFMDLSLGITGPLAGLLMAWAGISTIYLAAAGLVAVALLLSWRLKKRPPAVAPEAATSGQ
;
A
#
# COMPACT_ATOMS: atom_id res chain seq x y z
N MET A 1 -9.22 16.21 27.88
CA MET A 1 -8.91 16.48 26.45
C MET A 1 -7.51 15.97 26.24
N ALA A 2 -7.33 14.86 25.52
CA ALA A 2 -6.01 14.22 25.45
C ALA A 2 -5.01 15.18 24.79
N GLU A 3 -3.98 15.58 25.54
CA GLU A 3 -2.80 16.24 24.99
C GLU A 3 -2.10 15.25 24.05
N THR A 4 -2.59 15.18 22.81
CA THR A 4 -1.94 14.39 21.77
C THR A 4 -0.60 15.06 21.49
N SER A 5 0.48 14.35 21.86
CA SER A 5 1.85 14.80 21.61
C SER A 5 1.98 15.25 20.15
N PRO A 6 2.61 16.40 19.87
CA PRO A 6 2.79 16.89 18.50
C PRO A 6 3.41 15.84 17.58
N ILE A 7 4.21 14.92 18.13
CA ILE A 7 4.83 13.81 17.40
C ILE A 7 3.81 12.82 16.83
N ALA A 8 2.71 12.58 17.55
CA ALA A 8 1.64 11.67 17.10
C ALA A 8 0.87 12.29 15.93
N LYS A 9 0.58 13.60 15.98
CA LYS A 9 -0.07 14.34 14.89
C LYS A 9 0.77 14.33 13.61
N VAL A 10 2.08 14.54 13.76
CA VAL A 10 3.00 14.48 12.63
C VAL A 10 3.05 13.05 12.07
N GLY A 11 3.12 12.04 12.93
CA GLY A 11 3.10 10.63 12.54
C GLY A 11 1.84 10.24 11.75
N THR A 12 0.65 10.63 12.22
CA THR A 12 -0.61 10.34 11.52
C THR A 12 -0.73 11.10 10.21
N PHE A 13 -0.22 12.33 10.14
CA PHE A 13 -0.14 13.08 8.88
C PHE A 13 0.71 12.35 7.84
N PHE A 14 1.91 11.91 8.20
CA PHE A 14 2.78 11.15 7.28
C PHE A 14 2.19 9.81 6.89
N ALA A 15 1.57 9.08 7.83
CA ALA A 15 0.90 7.82 7.53
C ALA A 15 -0.26 8.03 6.54
N GLY A 16 -1.10 9.04 6.76
CA GLY A 16 -2.21 9.39 5.87
C GLY A 16 -1.74 9.86 4.49
N ALA A 17 -0.74 10.74 4.44
CA ALA A 17 -0.14 11.20 3.19
C ALA A 17 0.49 10.05 2.39
N GLY A 18 1.24 9.16 3.05
CA GLY A 18 1.82 7.97 2.43
C GLY A 18 0.77 7.03 1.85
N PHE A 19 -0.28 6.72 2.62
CA PHE A 19 -1.39 5.89 2.15
C PHE A 19 -2.10 6.51 0.94
N SER A 20 -2.35 7.82 0.95
CA SER A 20 -2.97 8.55 -0.16
C SER A 20 -2.12 8.55 -1.43
N LEU A 21 -0.80 8.38 -1.35
CA LEU A 21 0.08 8.29 -2.52
C LEU A 21 0.18 6.86 -3.05
N VAL A 22 0.18 5.88 -2.16
CA VAL A 22 0.27 4.45 -2.53
C VAL A 22 -0.99 3.97 -3.22
N PHE A 23 -2.17 4.39 -2.73
CA PHE A 23 -3.46 3.91 -3.24
C PHE A 23 -3.67 4.22 -4.74
N PRO A 24 -3.40 5.45 -5.24
CA PRO A 24 -3.42 5.74 -6.66
C PRO A 24 -2.27 5.10 -7.42
N ALA A 25 -1.06 5.08 -6.86
CA ALA A 25 0.12 4.56 -7.54
C ALA A 25 -0.03 3.08 -7.90
N LEU A 26 -0.55 2.26 -6.98
CA LEU A 26 -0.80 0.84 -7.21
C LEU A 26 -2.04 0.62 -8.10
N GLY A 27 -3.12 1.38 -7.87
CA GLY A 27 -4.33 1.30 -8.67
C GLY A 27 -4.07 1.59 -10.16
N VAL A 28 -3.24 2.59 -10.47
CA VAL A 28 -2.88 2.92 -11.87
C VAL A 28 -2.06 1.81 -12.52
N VAL A 29 -1.16 1.14 -11.78
CA VAL A 29 -0.39 0.00 -12.30
C VAL A 29 -1.31 -1.18 -12.62
N ALA A 30 -2.27 -1.49 -11.73
CA ALA A 30 -3.23 -2.57 -11.95
C ALA A 30 -4.16 -2.30 -13.13
N VAL A 31 -4.66 -1.07 -13.26
CA VAL A 31 -5.56 -0.65 -14.35
C VAL A 31 -4.83 -0.62 -15.71
N LYS A 32 -3.57 -0.19 -15.73
CA LYS A 32 -2.76 -0.18 -16.98
C LYS A 32 -2.33 -1.56 -17.45
N ALA A 33 -2.38 -2.58 -16.60
CA ALA A 33 -2.04 -3.96 -16.96
C ALA A 33 -3.16 -4.67 -17.74
N VAL A 34 -4.36 -4.08 -17.83
CA VAL A 34 -5.52 -4.68 -18.53
C VAL A 34 -6.00 -3.82 -19.71
N PRO A 35 -6.62 -4.42 -20.75
CA PRO A 35 -7.20 -3.69 -21.87
C PRO A 35 -8.24 -2.65 -21.41
N GLN A 36 -8.36 -1.53 -22.13
CA GLN A 36 -9.26 -0.41 -21.78
C GLN A 36 -10.70 -0.83 -21.47
N GLN A 37 -11.22 -1.84 -22.17
CA GLN A 37 -12.56 -2.38 -21.96
C GLN A 37 -12.76 -3.03 -20.58
N ASN A 38 -11.69 -3.54 -19.95
CA ASN A 38 -11.73 -4.24 -18.66
C ASN A 38 -11.22 -3.39 -17.49
N GLN A 39 -10.84 -2.13 -17.73
CA GLN A 39 -10.27 -1.24 -16.70
C GLN A 39 -11.23 -0.95 -15.55
N GLY A 40 -12.53 -0.78 -15.85
CA GLY A 40 -13.56 -0.59 -14.83
C GLY A 40 -13.72 -1.81 -13.91
N SER A 41 -13.62 -3.03 -14.45
CA SER A 41 -13.67 -4.27 -13.67
C SER A 41 -12.41 -4.45 -12.82
N ALA A 42 -11.23 -4.19 -13.37
CA ALA A 42 -9.96 -4.27 -12.62
C ALA A 42 -9.91 -3.28 -11.45
N LEU A 43 -10.39 -2.05 -11.66
CA LEU A 43 -10.48 -1.06 -10.59
C LEU A 43 -11.50 -1.47 -9.52
N ALA A 44 -12.66 -2.00 -9.92
CA ALA A 44 -13.66 -2.50 -8.98
C ALA A 44 -13.11 -3.64 -8.11
N THR A 45 -12.43 -4.62 -8.71
CA THR A 45 -11.78 -5.70 -7.98
C THR A 45 -10.69 -5.18 -7.04
N TYR A 46 -9.83 -4.27 -7.50
CA TYR A 46 -8.81 -3.64 -6.65
C TYR A 46 -9.41 -2.99 -5.40
N THR A 47 -10.47 -2.19 -5.56
CA THR A 47 -11.14 -1.53 -4.44
C THR A 47 -11.81 -2.52 -3.50
N VAL A 48 -12.50 -3.54 -4.01
CA VAL A 48 -13.13 -4.58 -3.17
C VAL A 48 -12.08 -5.31 -2.31
N PHE A 49 -10.93 -5.65 -2.88
CA PHE A 49 -9.83 -6.25 -2.12
C PHE A 49 -9.25 -5.29 -1.07
N MET A 50 -9.11 -4.01 -1.41
CA MET A 50 -8.67 -2.98 -0.47
C MET A 50 -9.63 -2.84 0.71
N ASP A 51 -10.92 -2.73 0.45
CA ASP A 51 -11.95 -2.59 1.49
C ASP A 51 -12.01 -3.84 2.36
N LEU A 52 -11.91 -5.04 1.77
CA LEU A 52 -11.85 -6.29 2.50
C LEU A 52 -10.61 -6.36 3.40
N SER A 53 -9.45 -5.94 2.90
CA SER A 53 -8.22 -5.86 3.68
C SER A 53 -8.38 -4.92 4.87
N LEU A 54 -8.94 -3.73 4.67
CA LEU A 54 -9.20 -2.78 5.75
C LEU A 54 -10.19 -3.36 6.78
N GLY A 55 -11.24 -4.04 6.32
CA GLY A 55 -12.23 -4.71 7.15
C GLY A 55 -11.62 -5.81 8.03
N ILE A 56 -10.70 -6.62 7.50
CA ILE A 56 -10.03 -7.70 8.24
C ILE A 56 -8.93 -7.16 9.17
N THR A 57 -8.26 -6.07 8.78
CA THR A 57 -7.16 -5.48 9.54
C THR A 57 -7.60 -5.08 10.95
N GLY A 58 -8.81 -4.51 11.11
CA GLY A 58 -9.33 -4.08 12.40
C GLY A 58 -9.44 -5.20 13.45
N PRO A 59 -10.20 -6.28 13.19
CA PRO A 59 -10.28 -7.43 14.08
C PRO A 59 -8.93 -8.11 14.33
N LEU A 60 -8.09 -8.26 13.29
CA LEU A 60 -6.78 -8.89 13.43
C LEU A 60 -5.85 -8.06 14.33
N ALA A 61 -5.84 -6.74 14.12
CA ALA A 61 -5.11 -5.78 14.94
C ALA A 61 -5.61 -5.79 16.39
N GLY A 62 -6.93 -5.78 16.60
CA GLY A 62 -7.54 -5.84 17.92
C GLY A 62 -7.19 -7.13 18.67
N LEU A 63 -7.19 -8.27 17.98
CA LEU A 63 -6.80 -9.56 18.56
C LEU A 63 -5.31 -9.57 18.94
N LEU A 64 -4.43 -9.07 18.07
CA LEU A 64 -3.01 -8.91 18.36
C LEU A 64 -2.76 -8.01 19.57
N MET A 65 -3.48 -6.89 19.67
CA MET A 65 -3.40 -5.98 20.80
C MET A 65 -3.91 -6.61 22.09
N ALA A 66 -4.93 -7.45 22.03
CA ALA A 66 -5.49 -8.16 23.19
C ALA A 66 -4.51 -9.19 23.78
N TRP A 67 -3.69 -9.84 22.94
CA TRP A 67 -2.75 -10.87 23.38
C TRP A 67 -1.36 -10.34 23.73
N ALA A 68 -0.83 -9.42 22.90
CA ALA A 68 0.57 -8.98 22.97
C ALA A 68 0.71 -7.47 23.33
N GLY A 69 -0.40 -6.81 23.63
CA GLY A 69 -0.43 -5.39 23.99
C GLY A 69 -0.26 -4.43 22.80
N ILE A 70 -0.49 -3.14 23.09
CA ILE A 70 -0.47 -2.04 22.12
C ILE A 70 0.92 -1.85 21.47
N SER A 71 2.01 -2.12 22.20
CA SER A 71 3.38 -1.95 21.66
C SER A 71 3.66 -2.84 20.44
N THR A 72 3.03 -4.02 20.39
CA THR A 72 3.25 -5.00 19.32
C THR A 72 2.73 -4.52 17.97
N ILE A 73 1.63 -3.75 17.93
CA ILE A 73 1.12 -3.22 16.66
C ILE A 73 2.02 -2.14 16.07
N TYR A 74 2.62 -1.30 16.93
CA TYR A 74 3.59 -0.29 16.50
C TYR A 74 4.89 -0.92 16.01
N LEU A 75 5.39 -1.97 16.68
CA LEU A 75 6.55 -2.74 16.23
C LEU A 75 6.29 -3.45 14.90
N ALA A 76 5.13 -4.09 14.74
CA ALA A 76 4.74 -4.74 13.50
C ALA A 76 4.65 -3.72 12.35
N ALA A 77 4.02 -2.56 12.58
CA ALA A 77 3.95 -1.48 11.61
C ALA A 77 5.34 -0.94 11.23
N ALA A 78 6.22 -0.74 12.21
CA ALA A 78 7.60 -0.31 11.95
C ALA A 78 8.36 -1.35 11.11
N GLY A 79 8.18 -2.65 11.39
CA GLY A 79 8.75 -3.73 10.60
C GLY A 79 8.24 -3.73 9.15
N LEU A 80 6.95 -3.57 8.94
CA LEU A 80 6.34 -3.46 7.60
C LEU A 80 6.90 -2.27 6.83
N VAL A 81 7.04 -1.10 7.47
CA VAL A 81 7.65 0.09 6.86
C VAL A 81 9.11 -0.16 6.49
N ALA A 82 9.89 -0.81 7.36
CA ALA A 82 11.28 -1.16 7.07
C ALA A 82 11.40 -2.09 5.87
N VAL A 83 10.54 -3.11 5.77
CA VAL A 83 10.47 -4.01 4.61
C VAL A 83 10.09 -3.25 3.35
N ALA A 84 9.08 -2.37 3.41
CA ALA A 84 8.67 -1.55 2.28
C ALA A 84 9.81 -0.65 1.77
N LEU A 85 10.51 0.04 2.68
CA LEU A 85 11.68 0.86 2.35
C LEU A 85 12.81 0.03 1.73
N LEU A 86 13.08 -1.17 2.27
CA LEU A 86 14.07 -2.08 1.72
C LEU A 86 13.70 -2.50 0.30
N LEU A 87 12.44 -2.84 0.07
CA LEU A 87 11.92 -3.26 -1.23
C LEU A 87 11.99 -2.11 -2.25
N SER A 88 11.54 -0.90 -1.86
CA SER A 88 11.65 0.31 -2.68
C SER A 88 13.09 0.63 -3.02
N TRP A 89 14.02 0.48 -2.06
CA TRP A 89 15.44 0.71 -2.32
C TRP A 89 16.05 -0.34 -3.26
N ARG A 90 15.64 -1.62 -3.13
CA ARG A 90 16.05 -2.70 -4.02
C ARG A 90 15.53 -2.51 -5.44
N LEU A 91 14.28 -2.08 -5.61
CA LEU A 91 13.69 -1.74 -6.90
C LEU A 91 14.35 -0.51 -7.52
N LYS A 92 14.67 0.53 -6.73
CA LYS A 92 15.44 1.69 -7.23
C LYS A 92 16.83 1.29 -7.76
N LYS A 93 17.47 0.30 -7.14
CA LYS A 93 18.77 -0.24 -7.58
C LYS A 93 18.69 -1.21 -8.75
N ARG A 94 17.52 -1.79 -9.02
CA ARG A 94 17.25 -2.67 -10.16
C ARG A 94 16.18 -2.00 -11.03
N PRO A 95 16.56 -1.06 -11.92
CA PRO A 95 15.59 -0.49 -12.85
C PRO A 95 14.85 -1.64 -13.53
N PRO A 96 13.51 -1.58 -13.67
CA PRO A 96 12.78 -2.60 -14.38
C PRO A 96 13.42 -2.73 -15.76
N ALA A 97 13.85 -3.94 -16.11
CA ALA A 97 14.20 -4.27 -17.47
C ALA A 97 12.95 -3.93 -18.30
N VAL A 98 13.00 -2.82 -19.01
CA VAL A 98 12.00 -2.42 -19.98
C VAL A 98 11.86 -3.62 -20.91
N ALA A 99 10.74 -4.34 -20.82
CA ALA A 99 10.43 -5.37 -21.80
C ALA A 99 10.32 -4.66 -23.16
N PRO A 100 11.21 -4.96 -24.13
CA PRO A 100 11.16 -4.34 -25.43
C PRO A 100 10.19 -5.15 -26.29
N GLU A 101 8.87 -5.01 -26.09
CA GLU A 101 7.92 -5.65 -27.01
C GLU A 101 6.56 -4.93 -27.07
N ALA A 102 6.56 -3.77 -27.72
CA ALA A 102 5.35 -3.22 -28.35
C ALA A 102 5.71 -2.34 -29.56
N ALA A 103 6.81 -2.67 -30.24
CA ALA A 103 7.26 -2.00 -31.46
C ALA A 103 7.39 -3.02 -32.60
N THR A 104 6.35 -3.83 -32.84
CA THR A 104 6.15 -4.61 -34.09
C THR A 104 4.68 -5.01 -34.17
N SER A 105 3.84 -4.10 -34.65
CA SER A 105 2.56 -4.44 -35.30
C SER A 105 2.10 -3.20 -36.08
N GLY A 106 2.87 -2.85 -37.10
CA GLY A 106 2.68 -1.64 -37.91
C GLY A 106 3.50 -1.63 -39.19
N GLN A 107 3.81 -2.81 -39.73
CA GLN A 107 4.21 -2.99 -41.13
C GLN A 107 3.39 -4.13 -41.73
#